data_AF-A0A369VYZ0-F1
#
_entry.id   AF-A0A369VYZ0-F1
#
_cell.length_a   1.000
_cell.length_b   1.000
_cell.length_c   1.000
_cell.angle_alpha   90.00
_cell.angle_beta   90.00
_cell.angle_gamma   90.00
#
_symmetry.space_group_name_H-M   'P 1'
#
loop_
_entity.id
_entity.type
_entity.pdbx_description
1 polymer ?
#
loop_
_entity_poly.entity_id
_entity_poly.type
_entity_poly.pdbx_seq_one_letter_code
_entity_poly.pdbx_strand_id
1 'polypeptide(L)'
;MTALVAKACPVVLREGTEGTEILVFEHPLAGVQIVKGTIEPGETKQAAALRELAEEAGLRDGRVIRTLGESAEIDDGQVWTFVLVDARDLPNAWVFHTLDDGGHDFAFFWHQLDAAPDARWHPIFIPALAFIRSRLAA
;
A
#
# COMPACT_ATOMS: atom_id res chain seq x y z
N MET A 1 27.69 -5.00 8.07
CA MET A 1 26.26 -4.74 8.30
C MET A 1 25.69 -4.25 7.00
N THR A 2 24.84 -5.04 6.33
CA THR A 2 24.10 -4.56 5.16
C THR A 2 23.06 -3.56 5.66
N ALA A 3 23.00 -2.37 5.05
CA ALA A 3 21.99 -1.38 5.41
C ALA A 3 20.61 -1.88 4.98
N LEU A 4 19.59 -1.65 5.82
CA LEU A 4 18.20 -1.99 5.48
C LEU A 4 17.71 -1.08 4.35
N VAL A 5 16.90 -1.64 3.44
CA VAL A 5 16.24 -0.87 2.38
C VAL A 5 14.96 -0.25 2.94
N ALA A 6 14.85 1.07 2.85
CA ALA A 6 13.66 1.79 3.30
C ALA A 6 12.54 1.70 2.26
N LYS A 7 11.35 1.33 2.69
CA LYS A 7 10.13 1.24 1.87
C LYS A 7 9.06 2.18 2.37
N ALA A 8 8.30 2.76 1.46
CA ALA A 8 7.05 3.47 1.76
C ALA A 8 5.87 2.63 1.30
N CYS A 9 4.86 2.50 2.16
CA CYS A 9 3.63 1.77 1.93
C CYS A 9 2.45 2.73 2.17
N PRO A 10 1.93 3.38 1.12
CA PRO A 10 0.72 4.19 1.24
C PRO A 10 -0.49 3.33 1.59
N VAL A 11 -1.28 3.79 2.55
CA VAL A 11 -2.52 3.17 2.99
C VAL A 11 -3.66 4.11 2.62
N VAL A 12 -4.52 3.68 1.71
CA VAL A 12 -5.74 4.40 1.33
C VAL A 12 -6.93 3.62 1.85
N LEU A 13 -7.79 4.31 2.61
CA LEU A 13 -8.98 3.73 3.21
C LEU A 13 -10.23 4.45 2.69
N ARG A 14 -11.36 3.73 2.70
CA ARG A 14 -12.68 4.34 2.55
C ARG A 14 -13.69 3.67 3.47
N GLU A 15 -14.81 4.35 3.68
CA GLU A 15 -15.98 3.73 4.29
C GLU A 15 -16.79 3.01 3.20
N GLY A 16 -16.89 1.68 3.33
CA GLY A 16 -17.73 0.81 2.52
C GLY A 16 -19.09 0.53 3.17
N THR A 17 -19.91 -0.30 2.53
CA THR A 17 -21.24 -0.66 3.06
C THR A 17 -21.20 -1.56 4.28
N GLU A 18 -20.12 -2.31 4.46
CA GLU A 18 -19.94 -3.30 5.54
C GLU A 18 -18.84 -2.92 6.53
N GLY A 19 -18.26 -1.72 6.39
CA GLY A 19 -17.18 -1.20 7.23
C GLY A 19 -16.06 -0.57 6.42
N THR A 20 -14.94 -0.33 7.08
CA THR A 20 -13.76 0.26 6.44
C THR A 20 -13.15 -0.71 5.43
N GLU A 21 -12.79 -0.19 4.26
CA GLU A 21 -12.10 -0.92 3.21
C GLU A 21 -10.71 -0.32 2.96
N ILE A 22 -9.76 -1.17 2.59
CA ILE A 22 -8.42 -0.78 2.16
C ILE A 22 -8.27 -0.99 0.66
N LEU A 23 -7.61 -0.03 0.00
CA LEU A 23 -7.24 -0.17 -1.40
C LEU A 23 -6.11 -1.19 -1.57
N VAL A 24 -6.33 -2.17 -2.43
CA VAL A 24 -5.36 -3.19 -2.83
C VAL A 24 -5.37 -3.36 -4.34
N PHE A 25 -4.39 -4.08 -4.88
CA PHE A 25 -4.39 -4.47 -6.29
C PHE A 25 -4.06 -5.94 -6.47
N GLU A 26 -4.56 -6.53 -7.54
CA GLU A 26 -4.14 -7.85 -8.01
C GLU A 26 -3.05 -7.69 -9.08
N HIS A 27 -1.85 -8.15 -8.76
CA HIS A 27 -0.73 -8.23 -9.70
C HIS A 27 -0.90 -9.45 -10.61
N PRO A 28 -0.69 -9.33 -11.94
CA PRO A 28 -0.98 -10.40 -12.90
C PRO A 28 -0.25 -11.71 -12.63
N LEU A 29 0.91 -11.64 -11.97
CA LEU A 29 1.79 -12.79 -11.71
C LEU A 29 2.03 -13.09 -10.22
N ALA A 30 1.56 -12.23 -9.31
CA ALA A 30 1.99 -12.27 -7.91
C ALA A 30 0.83 -12.16 -6.89
N GLY A 31 -0.42 -12.05 -7.37
CA GLY A 31 -1.59 -12.02 -6.51
C GLY A 31 -1.85 -10.66 -5.88
N VAL A 32 -2.65 -10.64 -4.82
CA VAL A 32 -3.14 -9.42 -4.16
C VAL A 32 -2.07 -8.80 -3.28
N GLN A 33 -1.87 -7.50 -3.46
CA GLN A 33 -0.81 -6.70 -2.85
C GLN A 33 -1.32 -5.32 -2.41
N ILE A 34 -0.49 -4.64 -1.62
CA ILE A 34 -0.66 -3.22 -1.25
C ILE A 34 0.46 -2.45 -1.96
N VAL A 35 0.18 -1.25 -2.46
CA VAL A 35 1.19 -0.38 -3.08
C VAL A 35 2.37 -0.21 -2.14
N LYS A 36 3.59 -0.40 -2.66
CA LYS A 36 4.82 -0.13 -1.93
C LYS A 36 5.95 0.13 -2.89
N GLY A 37 6.87 1.01 -2.47
CA GLY A 37 8.15 1.09 -3.16
C GLY A 37 9.25 1.71 -2.33
N THR A 38 10.37 1.94 -2.99
CA THR A 38 11.63 2.30 -2.31
C THR A 38 11.65 3.78 -2.02
N ILE A 39 12.03 4.15 -0.79
CA ILE A 39 12.26 5.56 -0.47
C ILE A 39 13.61 5.95 -1.09
N GLU A 40 13.58 6.94 -1.98
CA GLU A 40 14.78 7.38 -2.69
C GLU A 40 15.70 8.25 -1.80
N PRO A 41 17.00 8.35 -2.12
CA PRO A 41 17.92 9.21 -1.37
C PRO A 41 17.46 10.68 -1.34
N GLY A 42 17.29 11.22 -0.14
CA GLY A 42 16.81 12.60 0.07
C GLY A 42 15.28 12.75 0.04
N GLU A 43 14.55 11.67 -0.22
CA GLU A 43 13.09 11.65 -0.19
C GLU A 43 12.55 11.47 1.23
N THR A 44 11.46 12.18 1.56
CA THR A 44 10.74 11.92 2.82
C THR A 44 9.86 10.69 2.69
N LYS A 45 9.63 9.96 3.78
CA LYS A 45 8.73 8.78 3.81
C LYS A 45 7.34 9.10 3.25
N GLN A 46 6.83 10.29 3.56
CA GLN A 46 5.55 10.79 3.07
C GLN A 46 5.57 11.10 1.58
N ALA A 47 6.63 11.75 1.09
CA ALA A 47 6.78 12.04 -0.34
C ALA A 47 6.88 10.75 -1.16
N ALA A 48 7.66 9.77 -0.68
CA ALA A 48 7.74 8.45 -1.28
C ALA A 48 6.36 7.78 -1.36
N ALA A 49 5.61 7.76 -0.26
CA ALA A 49 4.26 7.17 -0.27
C ALA A 49 3.31 7.83 -1.29
N LEU A 50 3.38 9.16 -1.48
CA LEU A 50 2.59 9.86 -2.49
C LEU A 50 3.08 9.58 -3.91
N ARG A 51 4.40 9.51 -4.13
CA ARG A 51 5.00 9.17 -5.43
C ARG A 51 4.59 7.76 -5.86
N GLU A 52 4.74 6.77 -4.98
CA GLU A 52 4.37 5.37 -5.25
C GLU A 52 2.87 5.23 -5.57
N LEU A 53 1.98 5.96 -4.88
CA LEU A 53 0.56 6.01 -5.26
C LEU A 53 0.33 6.59 -6.65
N ALA A 54 1.08 7.61 -7.03
CA ALA A 54 0.98 8.22 -8.35
C ALA A 54 1.53 7.29 -9.46
N GLU A 55 2.60 6.56 -9.17
CA GLU A 55 3.32 5.68 -10.12
C GLU A 55 2.66 4.32 -10.30
N GLU A 56 2.15 3.71 -9.23
CA GLU A 56 1.54 2.37 -9.29
C GLU A 56 0.01 2.39 -9.39
N ALA A 57 -0.65 3.45 -8.91
CA ALA A 57 -2.12 3.52 -8.84
C ALA A 57 -2.74 4.69 -9.63
N GLY A 58 -1.91 5.59 -10.16
CA GLY A 58 -2.36 6.80 -10.87
C GLY A 58 -2.96 7.88 -9.97
N LEU A 59 -2.83 7.75 -8.64
CA LEU A 59 -3.47 8.64 -7.66
C LEU A 59 -2.55 9.83 -7.32
N ARG A 60 -2.64 10.89 -8.11
CA ARG A 60 -1.75 12.07 -8.02
C ARG A 60 -2.13 13.10 -6.97
N ASP A 61 -3.41 13.16 -6.60
CA ASP A 61 -3.95 14.18 -5.69
C ASP A 61 -4.08 13.70 -4.24
N GLY A 62 -3.30 12.68 -3.86
CA GLY A 62 -3.29 12.14 -2.50
C GLY A 62 -2.78 13.16 -1.48
N ARG A 63 -3.39 13.21 -0.29
CA ARG A 63 -2.92 14.02 0.83
C ARG A 63 -2.54 13.15 2.02
N VAL A 64 -1.33 13.30 2.52
CA VAL A 64 -0.90 12.63 3.75
C VAL A 64 -1.77 13.09 4.92
N ILE A 65 -2.34 12.12 5.64
CA ILE A 65 -3.02 12.35 6.91
C ILE A 65 -2.00 12.21 8.06
N ARG A 66 -1.38 11.04 8.18
CA ARG A 66 -0.38 10.74 9.21
C ARG A 66 0.43 9.49 8.85
N THR A 67 1.62 9.37 9.45
CA THR A 67 2.36 8.10 9.45
C THR A 67 1.76 7.15 10.50
N LEU A 68 1.41 5.93 10.10
CA LEU A 68 0.88 4.90 10.99
C LEU A 68 2.00 4.25 11.81
N GLY A 69 3.16 4.02 11.21
CA GLY A 69 4.32 3.45 11.90
C GLY A 69 5.32 2.81 10.94
N GLU A 70 6.34 2.19 11.51
CA GLU A 70 7.38 1.47 10.78
C GLU A 70 7.49 0.03 11.27
N SER A 71 7.78 -0.91 10.37
CA SER A 71 8.05 -2.30 10.69
C SER A 71 9.22 -2.84 9.89
N ALA A 72 10.15 -3.51 10.58
CA ALA A 72 11.25 -4.28 9.98
C ALA A 72 10.99 -5.79 10.02
N GLU A 73 9.80 -6.22 10.47
CA GLU A 73 9.45 -7.63 10.68
C GLU A 73 8.70 -8.24 9.48
N ILE A 74 8.35 -7.43 8.47
CA ILE A 74 7.54 -7.85 7.32
C ILE A 74 8.38 -8.57 6.27
N ASP A 75 9.56 -8.02 5.97
CA ASP A 75 10.46 -8.54 4.95
C ASP A 75 11.91 -8.34 5.41
N ASP A 76 12.71 -9.41 5.31
CA ASP A 76 14.10 -9.38 5.76
C ASP A 76 14.91 -8.36 4.95
N GLY A 77 15.74 -7.59 5.64
CA GLY A 77 16.52 -6.53 5.01
C GLY A 77 15.74 -5.25 4.64
N GLN A 78 14.45 -5.13 5.00
CA GLN A 78 13.65 -3.94 4.70
C GLN A 78 13.03 -3.29 5.95
N VAL A 79 12.81 -1.98 5.88
CA VAL A 79 11.99 -1.24 6.86
C VAL A 79 10.85 -0.55 6.13
N TRP A 80 9.62 -0.94 6.44
CA TRP A 80 8.42 -0.42 5.79
C TRP A 80 7.81 0.68 6.63
N THR A 81 7.65 1.87 6.04
CA THR A 81 6.88 2.97 6.62
C THR A 81 5.47 2.97 6.05
N PHE A 82 4.48 2.90 6.92
CA PHE A 82 3.06 2.95 6.55
C PHE A 82 2.54 4.37 6.68
N VAL A 83 1.99 4.93 5.61
CA VAL A 83 1.51 6.32 5.56
C VAL A 83 0.04 6.33 5.17
N LEU A 84 -0.82 6.83 6.06
CA LEU A 84 -2.24 7.00 5.76
C LEU A 84 -2.41 8.20 4.82
N VAL A 85 -3.03 7.96 3.67
CA VAL A 85 -3.27 8.94 2.61
C VAL A 85 -4.76 9.08 2.36
N ASP A 86 -5.24 10.33 2.34
CA ASP A 86 -6.56 10.72 1.86
C ASP A 86 -6.54 10.78 0.33
N ALA A 87 -7.41 10.01 -0.32
CA ALA A 87 -7.65 10.06 -1.76
C ALA A 87 -9.17 9.96 -1.98
N ARG A 88 -9.74 10.94 -2.69
CA ARG A 88 -11.18 11.15 -2.79
C ARG A 88 -11.70 10.76 -4.17
N ASP A 89 -13.01 10.48 -4.22
CA ASP A 89 -13.77 10.24 -5.46
C ASP A 89 -13.22 9.09 -6.32
N LEU A 90 -12.70 8.04 -5.65
CA LEU A 90 -12.15 6.86 -6.31
C LEU A 90 -13.25 5.87 -6.74
N PRO A 91 -13.10 5.20 -7.91
CA PRO A 91 -14.04 4.20 -8.37
C PRO A 91 -13.98 2.93 -7.51
N ASN A 92 -14.98 2.04 -7.67
CA ASN A 92 -15.01 0.74 -7.00
C ASN A 92 -13.93 -0.23 -7.47
N ALA A 93 -13.44 -0.07 -8.70
CA ALA A 93 -12.32 -0.80 -9.24
C ALA A 93 -11.78 -0.05 -10.46
N TRP A 94 -10.49 -0.21 -10.74
CA TRP A 94 -9.87 0.26 -11.97
C TRP A 94 -8.63 -0.56 -12.29
N VAL A 95 -8.16 -0.46 -13.54
CA VAL A 95 -6.86 -0.98 -13.95
C VAL A 95 -5.94 0.19 -14.18
N PHE A 96 -4.72 0.11 -13.67
CA PHE A 96 -3.68 1.09 -13.93
C PHE A 96 -2.45 0.40 -14.52
N HIS A 97 -1.93 0.95 -15.62
CA HIS A 97 -0.67 0.52 -16.19
C HIS A 97 0.45 1.24 -15.45
N THR A 98 1.21 0.50 -14.66
CA THR A 98 2.25 1.08 -13.79
C THR A 98 3.34 1.76 -14.62
N LEU A 99 3.84 2.88 -14.10
CA LEU A 99 4.96 3.59 -14.74
C LEU A 99 6.31 2.91 -14.42
N ASP A 100 6.34 2.16 -13.33
CA ASP A 100 7.41 1.33 -12.80
C ASP A 100 6.98 -0.16 -12.74
N ASP A 101 7.81 -1.04 -12.16
CA ASP A 101 7.59 -2.49 -12.10
C ASP A 101 7.43 -3.23 -13.46
N GLY A 102 8.04 -2.68 -14.52
CA GLY A 102 8.06 -3.33 -15.83
C GLY A 102 6.81 -3.12 -16.70
N GLY A 103 5.92 -2.19 -16.32
CA GLY A 103 4.73 -1.86 -17.09
C GLY A 103 3.64 -2.93 -16.96
N HIS A 104 3.33 -3.31 -15.73
CA HIS A 104 2.28 -4.27 -15.45
C HIS A 104 0.93 -3.57 -15.28
N ASP A 105 -0.15 -4.29 -15.63
CA ASP A 105 -1.51 -3.82 -15.39
C ASP A 105 -1.94 -4.28 -13.99
N PHE A 106 -2.08 -3.34 -13.07
CA PHE A 106 -2.55 -3.60 -11.71
C PHE A 106 -4.06 -3.40 -11.64
N ALA A 107 -4.78 -4.44 -11.22
CA ALA A 107 -6.24 -4.39 -11.04
C ALA A 107 -6.57 -3.98 -9.60
N PHE A 108 -6.89 -2.71 -9.40
CA PHE A 108 -7.24 -2.13 -8.11
C PHE A 108 -8.67 -2.43 -7.71
N PHE A 109 -8.86 -2.79 -6.44
CA PHE A 109 -10.16 -3.01 -5.82
C PHE A 109 -10.10 -2.77 -4.31
N TRP A 110 -11.27 -2.74 -3.68
CA TRP A 110 -11.41 -2.50 -2.25
C TRP A 110 -11.56 -3.82 -1.50
N HIS A 111 -10.66 -4.07 -0.54
CA HIS A 111 -10.74 -5.20 0.36
C HIS A 111 -11.27 -4.75 1.72
N GLN A 112 -12.23 -5.50 2.28
CA GLN A 112 -12.73 -5.25 3.62
C GLN A 112 -11.58 -5.32 4.63
N LEU A 113 -11.36 -4.23 5.38
CA LEU A 113 -10.18 -4.07 6.22
C LEU A 113 -10.08 -5.18 7.25
N ASP A 114 -11.20 -5.69 7.77
CA ASP A 114 -11.25 -6.75 8.80
C ASP A 114 -11.40 -8.17 8.23
N ALA A 115 -11.62 -8.33 6.92
CA ALA A 115 -11.78 -9.64 6.31
C ALA A 115 -10.45 -10.41 6.26
N ALA A 116 -10.47 -11.72 6.45
CA ALA A 116 -9.25 -12.51 6.34
C ALA A 116 -8.71 -12.47 4.88
N PRO A 117 -7.39 -12.30 4.69
CA PRO A 117 -6.75 -12.54 3.38
C PRO A 117 -7.07 -13.95 2.87
N ASP A 118 -7.48 -14.04 1.60
CA ASP A 118 -7.69 -15.32 0.92
C ASP A 118 -6.40 -15.84 0.26
N ALA A 119 -6.48 -16.98 -0.43
CA ALA A 119 -5.33 -17.61 -1.08
C ALA A 119 -4.71 -16.80 -2.24
N ARG A 120 -5.36 -15.71 -2.69
CA ARG A 120 -4.81 -14.83 -3.73
C ARG A 120 -3.81 -13.84 -3.16
N TRP A 121 -3.81 -13.59 -1.85
CA TRP A 121 -2.87 -12.65 -1.25
C TRP A 121 -1.43 -13.12 -1.35
N HIS A 122 -0.56 -12.20 -1.78
CA HIS A 122 0.86 -12.47 -1.71
C HIS A 122 1.29 -12.54 -0.22
N PRO A 123 2.01 -13.60 0.22
CA PRO A 123 2.23 -13.87 1.64
C PRO A 123 2.87 -12.71 2.43
N ILE A 124 3.74 -11.93 1.80
CA ILE A 124 4.42 -10.79 2.43
C ILE A 124 3.46 -9.66 2.85
N PHE A 125 2.30 -9.53 2.21
CA PHE A 125 1.35 -8.47 2.52
C PHE A 125 0.34 -8.85 3.61
N ILE A 126 0.28 -10.14 3.98
CA ILE A 126 -0.53 -10.60 5.12
C ILE A 126 -0.05 -9.95 6.44
N PRO A 127 1.24 -10.02 6.82
CA PRO A 127 1.73 -9.31 8.01
C PRO A 127 1.66 -7.78 7.86
N ALA A 128 1.78 -7.24 6.64
CA ALA A 128 1.58 -5.80 6.40
C ALA A 128 0.15 -5.36 6.70
N LEU A 129 -0.86 -6.11 6.26
CA LEU A 129 -2.27 -5.85 6.57
C LEU A 129 -2.54 -5.95 8.08
N ALA A 130 -1.98 -6.97 8.75
CA ALA A 130 -2.08 -7.12 10.19
C ALA A 130 -1.45 -5.93 10.94
N PHE A 131 -0.29 -5.45 10.49
CA PHE A 131 0.33 -4.25 11.03
C PHE A 131 -0.60 -3.04 10.88
N ILE A 132 -1.13 -2.78 9.67
CA ILE A 132 -2.05 -1.67 9.41
C ILE A 132 -3.24 -1.69 10.38
N ARG A 133 -3.91 -2.85 10.54
CA ARG A 133 -5.03 -3.02 11.48
C ARG A 133 -4.66 -2.61 12.91
N SER A 134 -3.52 -3.10 13.40
CA SER A 134 -3.05 -2.80 14.76
C SER A 134 -2.80 -1.30 15.00
N ARG A 135 -2.42 -0.54 13.96
CA ARG A 135 -2.12 0.89 14.05
C ARG A 135 -3.36 1.77 13.88
N LEU A 136 -4.44 1.23 13.32
CA LEU A 136 -5.72 1.91 13.16
C LEU A 136 -6.64 1.72 14.37
N ALA A 137 -6.47 0.61 15.11
CA ALA A 137 -7.20 0.35 16.35
C ALA A 137 -6.69 1.14 17.58
N ALA A 138 -5.60 1.91 17.41
CA ALA A 138 -4.87 2.62 18.48
C ALA A 138 -5.09 4.13 18.50
#